data_AF-A0A2G5RMB1-F1
#
_entry.id   AF-A0A2G5RMB1-F1
#
_cell.length_a   1.000
_cell.length_b   1.000
_cell.length_c   1.000
_cell.angle_alpha   90.00
_cell.angle_beta   90.00
_cell.angle_gamma   90.00
#
_symmetry.space_group_name_H-M   'P 1'
#
loop_
_entity.id
_entity.type
_entity.pdbx_description
1 polymer ?
#
loop_
_entity_poly.entity_id
_entity_poly.type
_entity_poly.pdbx_seq_one_letter_code
_entity_poly.pdbx_strand_id
1 'polypeptide(L)'
;MKRTTRAFATGILFATTILAIIYYTNHKQLQPNKISEKQYEQLMAERNELAHALEKLKKETKKATPPQKETYIYTLTIAKGEASQDIARRLEQARIIDNAQSFLTYLDTHHLTRALRPGTYIVTSDMSYEQIAQNITK
;
A
#
# COMPACT_ATOMS: atom_id res chain seq x y z
N MET A 1 -10.13 72.31 28.75
CA MET A 1 -9.53 71.11 28.12
C MET A 1 -8.73 70.19 29.07
N LYS A 2 -8.56 70.48 30.38
CA LYS A 2 -7.72 69.66 31.29
C LYS A 2 -8.41 68.44 31.94
N ARG A 3 -9.72 68.26 31.75
CA ARG A 3 -10.50 67.17 32.40
C ARG A 3 -10.63 65.92 31.52
N THR A 4 -10.68 66.08 30.20
CA THR A 4 -10.85 64.98 29.24
C THR A 4 -9.58 64.15 29.05
N THR A 5 -8.40 64.80 29.11
CA THR A 5 -7.10 64.11 29.03
C THR A 5 -6.87 63.16 30.21
N ARG A 6 -7.38 63.51 31.40
CA ARG A 6 -7.25 62.67 32.61
C ARG A 6 -8.07 61.38 32.50
N ALA A 7 -9.29 61.46 31.96
CA ALA A 7 -10.14 60.30 31.75
C ALA A 7 -9.56 59.30 30.72
N PHE A 8 -8.89 59.83 29.69
CA PHE A 8 -8.20 59.00 28.70
C PHE A 8 -6.99 58.27 29.30
N ALA A 9 -6.18 58.96 30.10
CA ALA A 9 -5.03 58.38 30.79
C ALA A 9 -5.44 57.29 31.80
N THR A 10 -6.52 57.49 32.56
CA THR A 10 -7.03 56.47 33.48
C THR A 10 -7.56 55.24 32.74
N GLY A 11 -8.16 55.41 31.55
CA GLY A 11 -8.61 54.29 30.72
C GLY A 11 -7.45 53.42 30.22
N ILE A 12 -6.35 54.04 29.78
CA ILE A 12 -5.14 53.32 29.35
C ILE A 12 -4.54 52.54 30.53
N LEU A 13 -4.41 53.17 31.71
CA LEU A 13 -3.87 52.50 32.90
C LEU A 13 -4.73 51.31 33.34
N PHE A 14 -6.06 51.42 33.27
CA PHE A 14 -6.95 50.29 33.54
C PHE A 14 -6.76 49.16 32.54
N ALA A 15 -6.70 49.47 31.25
CA ALA A 15 -6.49 48.47 30.20
C ALA A 15 -5.14 47.73 30.36
N THR A 16 -4.05 48.45 30.65
CA THR A 16 -2.73 47.84 30.86
C THR A 16 -2.71 46.97 32.12
N THR A 17 -3.41 47.39 33.17
CA THR A 17 -3.48 46.62 34.43
C THR A 17 -4.27 45.32 34.22
N ILE A 18 -5.39 45.38 33.48
CA ILE A 18 -6.17 44.18 33.12
C ILE A 18 -5.33 43.22 32.26
N LEU A 19 -4.63 43.74 31.25
CA LEU A 19 -3.72 42.94 30.41
C LEU A 19 -2.60 42.29 31.24
N ALA A 20 -2.01 43.02 32.19
CA ALA A 20 -0.96 42.49 33.07
C ALA A 20 -1.48 41.39 34.00
N ILE A 21 -2.69 41.54 34.55
CA ILE A 21 -3.33 40.50 35.37
C ILE A 21 -3.61 39.26 34.53
N ILE A 22 -4.18 39.41 33.32
CA ILE A 22 -4.46 38.30 32.40
C ILE A 22 -3.16 37.60 31.99
N TYR A 23 -2.10 38.35 31.67
CA TYR A 23 -0.79 37.79 31.33
C TYR A 23 -0.21 37.00 32.51
N TYR A 24 -0.23 37.55 33.73
CA TYR A 24 0.31 36.90 34.92
C TYR A 24 -0.49 35.67 35.35
N THR A 25 -1.82 35.69 35.23
CA THR A 25 -2.67 34.51 35.51
C THR A 25 -2.55 33.44 34.44
N ASN A 26 -2.51 33.80 33.15
CA ASN A 26 -2.25 32.82 32.07
C ASN A 26 -0.83 32.26 32.12
N HIS A 27 0.18 33.01 32.58
CA HIS A 27 1.55 32.49 32.75
C HIS A 27 1.64 31.33 33.75
N LYS A 28 0.72 31.25 34.74
CA LYS A 28 0.66 30.11 35.66
C LYS A 28 0.04 28.84 35.06
N GLN A 29 -0.66 28.94 33.92
CA GLN A 29 -1.24 27.78 33.22
C GLN A 29 -0.33 27.20 32.12
N LEU A 30 0.81 27.84 31.82
CA LEU A 30 1.84 27.32 30.91
C LEU A 30 2.86 26.42 31.62
N GLN A 31 2.47 25.79 32.73
CA GLN A 31 3.20 24.62 33.22
C GLN A 31 2.96 23.51 32.17
N PRO A 32 3.99 23.03 31.46
CA PRO A 32 3.81 21.87 30.59
C PRO A 32 3.24 20.76 31.47
N ASN A 33 2.13 20.17 31.04
CA ASN A 33 1.49 19.04 31.68
C ASN A 33 2.55 17.95 31.92
N LYS A 34 3.17 17.95 33.10
CA LYS A 34 4.17 16.96 33.49
C LYS A 34 3.41 15.68 33.71
N ILE A 35 3.37 14.85 32.66
CA ILE A 35 2.95 13.45 32.73
C ILE A 35 3.65 12.86 33.95
N SER A 36 2.86 12.37 34.91
CA SER A 36 3.38 11.74 36.12
C SER A 36 4.24 10.54 35.70
N GLU A 37 5.39 10.30 36.35
CA GLU A 37 6.27 9.17 36.03
C GLU A 37 5.49 7.85 35.94
N LYS A 38 4.47 7.68 36.78
CA LYS A 38 3.56 6.53 36.75
C LYS A 38 2.76 6.39 35.44
N GLN A 39 2.30 7.50 34.89
CA GLN A 39 1.58 7.51 33.61
C GLN A 39 2.51 7.20 32.44
N TYR A 40 3.77 7.63 32.52
CA TYR A 40 4.79 7.29 31.53
C TYR A 40 5.09 5.78 31.55
N GLU A 41 5.31 5.20 32.73
CA GLU A 41 5.52 3.76 32.90
C GLU A 41 4.33 2.93 32.40
N GLN A 42 3.10 3.35 32.72
CA GLN A 42 1.89 2.68 32.22
C GLN A 42 1.78 2.72 30.69
N LEU A 43 2.08 3.86 30.08
CA LEU A 43 2.04 4.01 28.63
C LEU A 43 3.12 3.16 27.93
N MET A 44 4.30 3.06 28.53
CA MET A 44 5.38 2.21 28.02
C MET A 44 5.06 0.71 28.16
N ALA A 45 4.45 0.30 29.27
CA ALA A 45 3.98 -1.07 29.47
C ALA A 45 2.91 -1.46 28.43
N GLU A 46 1.90 -0.61 28.22
CA GLU A 46 0.84 -0.83 27.23
C GLU A 46 1.39 -0.94 25.80
N ARG A 47 2.35 -0.07 25.44
CA ARG A 47 3.06 -0.12 24.15
C ARG A 47 3.80 -1.45 23.95
N ASN A 48 4.47 -1.91 25.00
CA ASN A 48 5.28 -3.13 24.94
C ASN A 48 4.40 -4.38 24.85
N GLU A 49 3.29 -4.44 25.59
CA GLU A 49 2.31 -5.52 25.47
C GLU A 49 1.67 -5.57 24.07
N LEU A 50 1.29 -4.41 23.52
CA LEU A 50 0.76 -4.32 22.16
C LEU A 50 1.78 -4.80 21.11
N ALA A 51 3.05 -4.41 21.26
CA ALA A 51 4.13 -4.86 20.38
C ALA A 51 4.32 -6.39 20.44
N HIS A 52 4.28 -6.97 21.64
CA HIS A 52 4.37 -8.42 21.84
C HIS A 52 3.17 -9.18 21.26
N ALA A 53 1.97 -8.63 21.41
CA ALA A 53 0.74 -9.18 20.82
C ALA A 53 0.79 -9.15 19.29
N LEU A 54 1.26 -8.04 18.70
CA LEU A 54 1.46 -7.91 17.25
C LEU A 54 2.53 -8.86 16.73
N GLU A 55 3.63 -9.06 17.46
CA GLU A 55 4.68 -9.99 17.06
C GLU A 55 4.20 -11.45 17.10
N LYS A 56 3.40 -11.81 18.11
CA LYS A 56 2.76 -13.13 18.19
C LYS A 56 1.78 -13.34 17.04
N LEU A 57 0.93 -12.37 16.76
CA LEU A 57 -0.02 -12.42 15.63
C LEU A 57 0.71 -12.55 14.28
N LYS A 58 1.84 -11.85 14.11
CA LYS A 58 2.70 -11.91 12.91
C LYS A 58 3.43 -13.25 12.78
N LYS A 59 3.80 -13.90 13.89
CA LYS A 59 4.39 -15.25 13.89
C LYS A 59 3.35 -16.33 13.62
N GLU A 60 2.11 -16.15 14.06
CA GLU A 60 1.00 -17.06 13.78
C GLU A 60 0.51 -16.95 12.33
N THR A 61 0.41 -15.74 11.76
CA THR A 61 0.04 -15.53 10.34
C THR A 61 1.11 -15.99 9.35
N LYS A 62 2.40 -16.00 9.73
CA LYS A 62 3.49 -16.52 8.88
C LYS A 62 3.51 -18.05 8.76
N LYS A 63 2.80 -18.79 9.62
CA LYS A 63 2.75 -20.26 9.55
C LYS A 63 1.56 -20.81 8.74
N ALA A 64 0.62 -19.97 8.31
CA ALA A 64 -0.62 -20.41 7.65
C ALA A 64 -0.86 -19.81 6.25
N THR A 65 0.11 -19.11 5.67
CA THR A 65 -0.02 -18.60 4.29
C THR A 65 1.20 -19.08 3.49
N PRO A 66 1.03 -19.98 2.51
CA PRO A 66 2.07 -20.17 1.50
C PRO A 66 2.36 -18.80 0.86
N PRO A 67 3.59 -18.52 0.40
CA PRO A 67 3.89 -17.27 -0.29
C PRO A 67 2.83 -17.09 -1.37
N GLN A 68 2.06 -16.03 -1.26
CA GLN A 68 1.03 -15.68 -2.21
C GLN A 68 1.77 -15.44 -3.52
N LYS A 69 1.85 -16.46 -4.37
CA LYS A 69 2.41 -16.36 -5.71
C LYS A 69 1.65 -15.20 -6.34
N GLU A 70 2.37 -14.16 -6.74
CA GLU A 70 1.79 -13.10 -7.54
C GLU A 70 1.34 -13.74 -8.85
N THR A 71 0.07 -14.11 -8.93
CA THR A 71 -0.51 -14.66 -10.16
C THR A 71 -0.69 -13.51 -11.13
N TYR A 72 0.16 -13.47 -12.15
CA TYR A 72 0.04 -12.50 -13.23
C TYR A 72 -1.09 -12.94 -14.17
N ILE A 73 -2.06 -12.05 -14.41
CA ILE A 73 -3.17 -12.28 -15.34
C ILE A 73 -2.89 -11.46 -16.60
N TYR A 74 -2.94 -12.10 -17.76
CA TYR A 74 -2.70 -11.46 -19.04
C TYR A 74 -3.81 -11.80 -20.03
N THR A 75 -4.26 -10.79 -20.77
CA THR A 75 -5.24 -10.96 -21.85
C THR A 75 -4.48 -11.08 -23.16
N LEU A 76 -4.35 -12.30 -23.65
CA LEU A 76 -3.70 -12.60 -24.93
C LEU A 76 -4.72 -12.41 -26.06
N THR A 77 -4.38 -11.57 -27.04
CA THR A 77 -5.16 -11.45 -28.29
C THR A 77 -4.34 -12.01 -29.44
N ILE A 78 -4.91 -12.97 -30.16
CA ILE A 78 -4.29 -13.65 -31.31
C ILE A 78 -4.96 -13.17 -32.59
N ALA A 79 -4.16 -12.60 -33.50
CA ALA A 79 -4.65 -12.14 -34.80
C ALA A 79 -4.70 -13.28 -35.83
N LYS A 80 -5.51 -13.12 -36.89
CA LYS A 80 -5.60 -14.12 -37.95
C LYS A 80 -4.30 -14.21 -38.75
N GLY A 81 -3.71 -15.40 -38.79
CA GLY A 81 -2.44 -15.64 -39.49
C GLY A 81 -1.20 -15.18 -38.71
N GLU A 82 -1.34 -14.87 -37.42
CA GLU A 82 -0.22 -14.50 -36.57
C GLU A 82 0.73 -15.67 -36.35
N ALA A 83 2.03 -15.40 -36.37
CA ALA A 83 3.05 -16.43 -36.16
C ALA A 83 3.08 -16.86 -34.69
N SER A 84 3.19 -18.17 -34.46
CA SER A 84 3.28 -18.75 -33.11
C SER A 84 4.44 -18.16 -32.30
N GLN A 85 5.54 -17.79 -32.98
CA GLN A 85 6.70 -17.16 -32.36
C GLN A 85 6.38 -15.80 -31.71
N ASP A 86 5.55 -14.98 -32.36
CA ASP A 86 5.17 -13.67 -31.82
C ASP A 86 4.22 -13.82 -30.62
N ILE A 87 3.34 -14.82 -30.67
CA ILE A 87 2.46 -15.18 -29.55
C ILE A 87 3.30 -15.59 -28.33
N ALA A 88 4.26 -16.50 -28.52
CA ALA A 88 5.15 -16.97 -27.46
C ALA A 88 5.98 -15.82 -26.85
N ARG A 89 6.53 -14.93 -27.68
CA ARG A 89 7.31 -13.78 -27.20
C ARG A 89 6.49 -12.84 -26.32
N ARG A 90 5.23 -12.58 -26.68
CA ARG A 90 4.34 -11.73 -25.85
C ARG A 90 4.00 -12.38 -24.51
N LEU A 91 3.80 -13.69 -24.49
CA LEU A 91 3.55 -14.42 -23.24
C LEU A 91 4.76 -14.37 -22.31
N GLU A 92 5.97 -14.46 -22.86
CA GLU A 92 7.23 -14.31 -22.10
C GLU A 92 7.40 -12.88 -21.58
N GLN A 93 7.16 -11.87 -22.43
CA GLN A 93 7.20 -10.46 -22.04
C GLN A 93 6.20 -10.11 -20.94
N ALA A 94 5.02 -10.73 -20.97
CA ALA A 94 3.99 -10.61 -19.95
C ALA A 94 4.28 -11.44 -18.68
N ARG A 95 5.42 -12.13 -18.61
CA ARG A 95 5.82 -13.04 -17.51
C ARG A 95 4.79 -14.14 -17.22
N ILE A 96 4.08 -14.59 -18.25
CA ILE A 96 3.11 -15.69 -18.17
C ILE A 96 3.82 -17.03 -18.40
N ILE A 97 4.85 -17.04 -19.25
CA ILE A 97 5.72 -18.19 -19.49
C ILE A 97 7.18 -17.82 -19.22
N ASP A 98 7.98 -18.79 -18.78
CA ASP A 98 9.40 -18.57 -18.48
C ASP A 98 10.24 -18.37 -19.75
N ASN A 99 9.91 -19.10 -20.81
CA ASN A 99 10.69 -19.09 -22.04
C ASN A 99 9.82 -19.32 -23.29
N ALA A 100 9.91 -18.39 -24.24
CA ALA A 100 9.17 -18.47 -25.50
C ALA A 100 9.56 -19.69 -26.34
N GLN A 101 10.85 -20.07 -26.38
CA GLN A 101 11.32 -21.20 -27.17
C GLN A 101 10.79 -22.53 -26.62
N SER A 102 10.75 -22.70 -25.30
CA SER A 102 10.18 -23.89 -24.65
C SER A 102 8.71 -24.08 -25.01
N PHE A 103 7.93 -22.99 -25.01
CA PHE A 103 6.53 -23.03 -25.41
C PHE A 103 6.36 -23.36 -26.91
N LEU A 104 7.22 -22.85 -27.79
CA LEU A 104 7.20 -23.18 -29.21
C LEU A 104 7.52 -24.65 -29.47
N THR A 105 8.54 -25.20 -28.80
CA THR A 105 8.87 -26.63 -28.88
C THR A 105 7.70 -27.50 -28.43
N TYR A 106 6.98 -27.08 -27.38
CA TYR A 106 5.77 -27.74 -26.93
C TYR A 106 4.69 -27.75 -28.03
N LEU A 107 4.39 -26.59 -28.63
CA LEU A 107 3.41 -26.50 -29.71
C LEU A 107 3.80 -27.35 -30.93
N ASP A 108 5.08 -27.42 -31.27
CA ASP A 108 5.56 -28.21 -32.42
C ASP A 108 5.47 -29.72 -32.17
N THR A 109 5.91 -30.16 -30.98
CA THR A 109 5.86 -31.57 -30.54
C THR A 109 4.43 -32.10 -30.54
N HIS A 110 3.47 -31.27 -30.15
CA HIS A 110 2.05 -31.62 -30.12
C HIS A 110 1.30 -31.26 -31.43
N HIS A 111 2.00 -30.82 -32.48
CA HIS A 111 1.44 -30.39 -33.77
C HIS A 111 0.36 -29.29 -33.65
N LEU A 112 0.41 -28.50 -32.58
CA LEU A 112 -0.52 -27.42 -32.24
C LEU A 112 -0.18 -26.10 -32.94
N THR A 113 1.00 -25.98 -33.55
CA THR A 113 1.45 -24.79 -34.31
C THR A 113 0.44 -24.34 -35.37
N ARG A 114 -0.34 -25.26 -35.95
CA ARG A 114 -1.38 -24.95 -36.96
C ARG A 114 -2.80 -24.93 -36.40
N ALA A 115 -2.99 -25.33 -35.15
CA ALA A 115 -4.30 -25.40 -34.48
C ALA A 115 -4.66 -24.12 -33.71
N LEU A 116 -3.75 -23.14 -33.68
CA LEU A 116 -3.94 -21.84 -33.05
C LEU A 116 -5.11 -21.09 -33.68
N ARG A 117 -6.06 -20.68 -32.84
CA ARG A 117 -7.24 -19.94 -33.29
C ARG A 117 -7.10 -18.45 -32.99
N PRO A 118 -7.51 -17.57 -33.92
CA PRO A 118 -7.64 -16.15 -33.64
C PRO A 118 -8.74 -15.89 -32.62
N GLY A 119 -8.50 -14.99 -31.67
CA GLY A 119 -9.41 -14.68 -30.58
C GLY A 119 -8.73 -13.99 -29.41
N THR A 120 -9.49 -13.75 -28.34
CA THR A 120 -8.99 -13.17 -27.10
C THR A 120 -9.14 -14.20 -25.98
N TYR A 121 -8.05 -14.45 -25.26
CA TYR A 121 -7.93 -15.48 -24.26
C TYR A 121 -7.33 -14.90 -22.98
N ILE A 122 -7.82 -15.35 -21.82
CA ILE A 122 -7.26 -14.98 -20.53
C ILE A 122 -6.32 -16.11 -20.10
N VAL A 123 -5.07 -15.75 -19.84
CA VAL A 123 -4.00 -16.66 -19.40
C VAL A 123 -3.38 -16.13 -18.12
N THR A 124 -2.88 -17.04 -17.28
CA THR A 124 -2.23 -16.66 -16.02
C THR A 124 -0.87 -17.33 -15.87
N SER A 125 0.02 -16.75 -15.07
CA SER A 125 1.34 -17.32 -14.78
C SER A 125 1.31 -18.65 -14.01
N ASP A 126 0.15 -19.03 -13.47
CA ASP A 126 -0.06 -20.33 -12.84
C ASP A 126 -0.44 -21.42 -13.83
N MET A 127 -0.79 -21.06 -15.08
CA MET A 127 -1.14 -22.04 -16.11
C MET A 127 0.10 -22.75 -16.64
N SER A 128 0.00 -24.06 -16.85
CA SER A 128 1.02 -24.83 -17.55
C SER A 128 1.03 -24.53 -19.05
N TYR A 129 2.11 -24.87 -19.75
CA TYR A 129 2.19 -24.76 -21.21
C TYR A 129 1.06 -25.53 -21.91
N GLU A 130 0.67 -26.68 -21.37
CA GLU A 130 -0.47 -27.45 -21.87
C GLU A 130 -1.78 -26.67 -21.72
N GLN A 131 -2.05 -26.11 -20.55
CA GLN A 131 -3.28 -25.36 -20.30
C GLN A 131 -3.37 -24.11 -21.18
N ILE A 132 -2.25 -23.40 -21.34
CA ILE A 132 -2.18 -22.24 -22.24
C ILE A 132 -2.44 -22.67 -23.68
N ALA A 133 -1.78 -23.74 -24.15
CA ALA A 133 -1.95 -24.25 -25.50
C ALA A 133 -3.37 -24.72 -25.76
N GLN A 134 -3.99 -25.47 -24.85
CA GLN A 134 -5.38 -25.92 -24.95
C GLN A 134 -6.38 -24.75 -24.98
N ASN A 135 -6.12 -23.68 -24.24
CA ASN A 135 -6.98 -22.50 -24.23
C ASN A 135 -6.99 -21.79 -25.60
N ILE A 136 -5.85 -21.75 -26.29
CA ILE A 136 -5.68 -21.03 -27.57
C ILE A 136 -5.82 -21.92 -28.82
N THR A 137 -6.01 -23.22 -28.65
CA THR A 137 -6.17 -24.20 -29.74
C THR A 137 -7.57 -24.84 -29.69
N LYS A 138 -7.95 -25.60 -30.72
CA LYS A 138 -9.21 -26.35 -30.78
C LYS A 138 -9.00 -27.71 -31.43
#